data_AF-A0A973DHL6-F1
#
_entry.id   AF-A0A973DHL6-F1
#
_cell.length_a   1.000
_cell.length_b   1.000
_cell.length_c   1.000
_cell.angle_alpha   90.00
_cell.angle_beta   90.00
_cell.angle_gamma   90.00
#
_symmetry.space_group_name_H-M   'P 1'
#
loop_
_entity.id
_entity.type
_entity.pdbx_description
1 polymer ?
#
loop_
_entity_poly.entity_id
_entity_poly.type
_entity_poly.pdbx_seq_one_letter_code
_entity_poly.pdbx_strand_id
1 'polypeptide(L)'
;MKRVITFGTFDIFHVGHINILERAKALGDYLIVGVSSDELNFSKKGRKPVYSEADRLKIISSLKCVDEVFVEHSLELKGEYIKDHQAHLLVMGDDWAGRFDQFS
;
A
#
# COMPACT_ATOMS: atom_id res chain seq x y z
N MET A 1 -19.81 -1.32 -5.14
CA MET A 1 -18.42 -1.79 -5.26
C MET A 1 -17.62 -1.17 -4.12
N LYS A 2 -17.19 -1.97 -3.14
CA LYS A 2 -16.41 -1.51 -1.99
C LYS A 2 -14.92 -1.49 -2.37
N ARG A 3 -14.33 -0.29 -2.39
CA ARG A 3 -12.91 -0.08 -2.71
C ARG A 3 -12.09 -0.10 -1.42
N VAL A 4 -11.05 -0.93 -1.38
CA VAL A 4 -10.10 -1.07 -0.28
C VAL A 4 -8.77 -0.48 -0.73
N ILE A 5 -8.11 0.26 0.14
CA ILE A 5 -6.77 0.80 -0.11
C ILE A 5 -5.79 0.33 0.97
N THR A 6 -4.57 0.03 0.56
CA THR A 6 -3.46 -0.29 1.48
C THR A 6 -2.16 0.29 0.96
N PHE A 7 -1.15 0.34 1.81
CA PHE A 7 0.14 0.98 1.52
C PHE A 7 1.30 0.13 2.02
N GLY A 8 2.43 0.20 1.33
CA GLY A 8 3.63 -0.48 1.81
C GLY A 8 4.86 -0.24 0.93
N THR A 9 6.03 -0.52 1.51
CA THR A 9 7.27 -0.56 0.73
C THR A 9 7.27 -1.77 -0.20
N PHE A 10 6.86 -2.96 0.29
CA PHE A 10 6.89 -4.23 -0.45
C PHE A 10 8.28 -4.60 -1.00
N ASP A 11 9.34 -4.24 -0.28
CA ASP A 11 10.73 -4.61 -0.61
C ASP A 11 11.00 -6.08 -0.25
N ILE A 12 11.89 -6.74 -1.00
CA ILE A 12 12.18 -8.19 -0.88
C ILE A 12 10.86 -8.98 -0.74
N PHE A 13 10.07 -8.96 -1.81
CA PHE A 13 8.69 -9.44 -1.77
C PHE A 13 8.59 -10.92 -1.35
N HIS A 14 7.78 -11.20 -0.33
CA HIS A 14 7.65 -12.53 0.26
C HIS A 14 6.19 -12.83 0.67
N VAL A 15 5.93 -14.06 1.12
CA VAL A 15 4.57 -14.57 1.43
C VAL A 15 3.78 -13.69 2.41
N GLY A 16 4.43 -13.06 3.39
CA GLY A 16 3.77 -12.11 4.29
C GLY A 16 3.06 -10.96 3.56
N HIS A 17 3.63 -10.44 2.47
CA HIS A 17 2.99 -9.41 1.66
C HIS A 17 1.78 -9.96 0.89
N ILE A 18 1.87 -11.18 0.36
CA ILE A 18 0.73 -11.83 -0.30
C ILE A 18 -0.43 -11.97 0.68
N ASN A 19 -0.16 -12.47 1.89
CA ASN A 19 -1.19 -12.71 2.91
C ASN A 19 -1.90 -11.42 3.35
N ILE A 20 -1.21 -10.28 3.46
CA ILE A 20 -1.87 -9.02 3.81
C ILE A 20 -2.70 -8.47 2.65
N LEU A 21 -2.20 -8.58 1.40
CA LEU A 21 -2.92 -8.12 0.22
C LEU A 21 -4.18 -8.96 -0.07
N GLU A 22 -4.09 -10.29 0.07
CA GLU A 22 -5.26 -11.17 -0.07
C GLU A 22 -6.31 -10.91 1.01
N ARG A 23 -5.89 -10.68 2.26
CA ARG A 23 -6.80 -10.28 3.34
C ARG A 23 -7.43 -8.92 3.07
N ALA A 24 -6.67 -7.94 2.59
CA ALA A 24 -7.22 -6.64 2.21
C ALA A 24 -8.24 -6.77 1.07
N LYS A 25 -7.94 -7.54 0.03
CA LYS A 25 -8.87 -7.82 -1.08
C LYS A 25 -10.14 -8.49 -0.58
N ALA A 26 -10.06 -9.43 0.36
CA ALA A 26 -11.24 -10.10 0.91
C ALA A 26 -12.22 -9.17 1.66
N LEU A 27 -11.79 -7.95 2.02
CA LEU A 27 -12.63 -6.96 2.72
C LEU A 27 -13.43 -6.06 1.77
N GLY A 28 -13.29 -6.22 0.45
CA GLY A 28 -14.05 -5.47 -0.55
C GLY A 28 -14.00 -6.10 -1.94
N ASP A 29 -14.39 -5.32 -2.94
CA ASP A 29 -14.50 -5.79 -4.32
C ASP A 29 -13.31 -5.35 -5.18
N TYR A 30 -12.59 -4.30 -4.77
CA TYR A 30 -11.53 -3.65 -5.54
C TYR A 30 -10.39 -3.20 -4.61
N LEU A 31 -9.17 -3.68 -4.82
CA LEU A 31 -7.99 -3.39 -4.02
C LEU A 31 -7.04 -2.46 -4.76
N ILE A 32 -6.80 -1.29 -4.15
CA ILE A 32 -5.81 -0.30 -4.55
C ILE A 32 -4.58 -0.43 -3.63
N VAL A 33 -3.38 -0.46 -4.21
CA VAL A 33 -2.13 -0.56 -3.45
C VAL A 33 -1.21 0.61 -3.73
N GLY A 34 -0.93 1.41 -2.70
CA GLY A 34 0.10 2.45 -2.73
C GLY A 34 1.47 1.87 -2.42
N VAL A 35 2.38 1.92 -3.39
CA VAL A 35 3.77 1.50 -3.21
C VAL A 35 4.60 2.71 -2.80
N SER A 36 5.19 2.67 -1.60
CA SER A 36 6.00 3.79 -1.10
C SER A 36 7.22 4.04 -1.99
N SER A 37 7.44 5.30 -2.36
CA SER A 37 8.52 5.70 -3.26
C SER A 37 9.91 5.44 -2.68
N ASP A 38 10.95 5.37 -3.52
CA ASP A 38 12.33 5.22 -3.04
C ASP A 38 12.76 6.41 -2.16
N GLU A 39 12.33 7.63 -2.52
CA GLU A 39 12.56 8.86 -1.75
C GLU A 39 11.84 8.83 -0.40
N LEU A 40 10.59 8.38 -0.36
CA LEU A 40 9.83 8.25 0.88
C LEU A 40 10.47 7.23 1.82
N ASN A 41 10.99 6.12 1.28
CA ASN A 41 11.70 5.14 2.09
C ASN A 41 13.03 5.69 2.62
N PHE A 42 13.77 6.44 1.79
CA PHE A 42 15.00 7.08 2.20
C PHE A 42 14.77 8.10 3.31
N SER A 43 13.76 8.97 3.19
CA SER A 43 13.45 9.97 4.22
C SER A 43 13.02 9.34 5.55
N LYS A 44 12.28 8.23 5.52
CA LYS A 44 11.80 7.53 6.72
C LYS A 44 12.85 6.67 7.41
N LYS A 45 13.75 6.03 6.64
CA LYS A 45 14.61 4.93 7.12
C LYS A 45 16.11 5.16 6.90
N GLY A 46 16.50 6.26 6.25
CA GLY A 46 17.89 6.58 5.91
C GLY A 46 18.52 5.67 4.85
N ARG A 47 17.71 4.82 4.19
CA ARG A 47 18.16 3.90 3.13
C ARG A 47 17.06 3.67 2.11
N LYS A 48 17.47 3.43 0.86
CA LYS A 48 16.56 2.99 -0.19
C LYS A 48 16.23 1.50 -0.03
N PRO A 49 15.08 1.03 -0.57
CA PRO A 49 14.78 -0.39 -0.72
C PRO A 49 15.85 -1.12 -1.54
N VAL A 50 15.93 -2.45 -1.38
CA VAL A 50 16.82 -3.32 -2.16
C VAL A 50 16.34 -3.42 -3.61
N TYR A 51 15.04 -3.59 -3.82
CA TYR A 51 14.44 -3.54 -5.16
C TYR A 51 14.00 -2.12 -5.50
N SER A 52 14.23 -1.73 -6.76
CA SER A 52 13.82 -0.41 -7.25
C SER A 52 12.30 -0.22 -7.11
N GLU A 53 11.88 1.04 -6.99
CA GLU A 53 10.45 1.38 -7.05
C GLU A 53 9.74 0.75 -8.24
N ALA A 54 10.36 0.78 -9.42
CA ALA A 54 9.80 0.20 -10.65
C ALA A 54 9.60 -1.33 -10.53
N ASP A 55 10.56 -2.05 -9.96
CA ASP A 55 10.44 -3.50 -9.78
C ASP A 55 9.33 -3.84 -8.77
N ARG A 56 9.26 -3.09 -7.67
CA ARG A 56 8.22 -3.25 -6.65
C ARG A 56 6.83 -2.98 -7.24
N LEU A 57 6.66 -1.90 -7.99
CA LEU A 57 5.42 -1.61 -8.73
C LEU A 57 5.05 -2.73 -9.69
N LYS A 58 6.03 -3.28 -10.44
CA LYS A 58 5.79 -4.37 -11.39
C LYS A 58 5.34 -5.65 -10.70
N ILE A 59 5.96 -6.01 -9.57
CA ILE A 59 5.55 -7.17 -8.78
C ILE A 59 4.11 -7.00 -8.29
N ILE A 60 3.80 -5.87 -7.64
CA ILE A 60 2.49 -5.63 -7.04
C ILE A 60 1.38 -5.58 -8.09
N SER A 61 1.61 -4.90 -9.21
CA SER A 61 0.63 -4.81 -10.31
C SER A 61 0.41 -6.14 -11.06
N SER A 62 1.28 -7.13 -10.86
CA SER A 62 1.14 -8.46 -11.46
C SER A 62 0.34 -9.44 -10.58
N LEU A 63 -0.04 -9.03 -9.36
CA LEU A 63 -0.78 -9.89 -8.44
C LEU A 63 -2.26 -9.92 -8.78
N LYS A 64 -2.84 -11.13 -8.85
CA LYS A 64 -4.26 -11.34 -9.17
C LYS A 64 -5.23 -10.61 -8.22
N CYS A 65 -4.85 -10.45 -6.95
CA CYS A 65 -5.70 -9.82 -5.94
C CYS A 65 -5.66 -8.29 -5.97
N VAL A 66 -4.77 -7.68 -6.78
CA VAL A 66 -4.57 -6.23 -6.87
C VAL A 66 -5.20 -5.71 -8.15
N ASP A 67 -6.05 -4.70 -8.04
CA ASP A 67 -6.76 -4.12 -9.19
C ASP A 67 -6.13 -2.79 -9.66
N GLU A 68 -5.51 -2.05 -8.75
CA GLU A 68 -4.89 -0.74 -9.02
C GLU A 68 -3.62 -0.54 -8.19
N VAL A 69 -2.60 0.08 -8.78
CA VAL A 69 -1.33 0.39 -8.11
C VAL A 69 -0.93 1.82 -8.42
N PHE A 70 -0.42 2.53 -7.42
CA PHE A 70 0.12 3.88 -7.56
C PHE A 70 1.35 4.07 -6.66
N VAL A 71 2.07 5.17 -6.85
CA VAL A 71 3.22 5.54 -6.01
C VAL A 71 2.78 6.44 -4.87
N GLU A 72 3.09 6.03 -3.64
CA GLU A 72 2.90 6.85 -2.43
C GLU A 72 4.18 7.67 -2.19
N HIS A 73 4.05 9.00 -2.28
CA HIS A 73 5.17 9.92 -2.10
C HIS A 73 5.27 10.49 -0.67
N SER A 74 4.19 10.43 0.11
CA SER A 74 4.13 11.00 1.47
C SER A 74 3.11 10.26 2.34
N LEU A 75 3.41 10.15 3.63
CA LEU A 75 2.48 9.59 4.62
C LEU A 75 1.38 10.58 5.00
N GLU A 76 1.67 11.87 4.90
CA GLU A 76 0.79 13.00 5.22
C GLU A 76 -0.36 13.10 4.21
N LEU A 77 -0.11 12.73 2.94
CA LEU A 77 -1.10 12.72 1.86
C LEU A 77 -2.07 11.53 1.90
N LYS A 78 -2.04 10.68 2.95
CA LYS A 78 -2.85 9.46 3.00
C LYS A 78 -4.36 9.73 2.89
N GLY A 79 -4.84 10.80 3.51
CA GLY A 79 -6.24 11.23 3.39
C GLY A 79 -6.62 11.66 1.96
N GLU A 80 -5.67 12.29 1.24
CA GLU A 80 -5.87 12.69 -0.16
C GLU A 80 -5.93 11.45 -1.06
N TYR A 81 -5.00 10.50 -0.91
CA TYR A 81 -5.06 9.23 -1.66
C TYR A 81 -6.37 8.46 -1.42
N ILE A 82 -6.85 8.39 -0.17
CA ILE A 82 -8.14 7.76 0.14
C ILE A 82 -9.27 8.44 -0.64
N LYS A 83 -9.29 9.77 -0.65
CA LYS A 83 -10.31 10.56 -1.35
C LYS A 83 -10.23 10.39 -2.87
N ASP A 84 -9.04 10.50 -3.44
CA ASP A 84 -8.80 10.48 -4.89
C ASP A 84 -9.12 9.11 -5.49
N HIS A 85 -8.75 8.03 -4.80
CA HIS A 85 -9.08 6.66 -5.21
C HIS A 85 -10.48 6.22 -4.76
N GLN A 86 -11.27 7.11 -4.14
CA GLN A 86 -12.61 6.83 -3.62
C GLN A 86 -12.64 5.57 -2.75
N ALA A 87 -11.60 5.39 -1.93
CA ALA A 87 -11.46 4.23 -1.07
C ALA A 87 -12.45 4.33 0.09
N HIS A 88 -13.10 3.21 0.41
CA HIS A 88 -14.10 3.10 1.47
C HIS A 88 -13.49 2.52 2.76
N LEU A 89 -12.33 1.86 2.65
CA LEU A 89 -11.67 1.19 3.75
C LEU A 89 -10.16 1.27 3.56
N LEU A 90 -9.45 1.78 4.56
CA LEU A 90 -8.00 1.66 4.68
C LEU A 90 -7.66 0.37 5.45
N VAL A 91 -6.77 -0.45 4.90
CA VAL A 91 -6.22 -1.64 5.58
C VAL A 91 -4.73 -1.45 5.81
N MET A 92 -4.29 -1.56 7.06
CA MET A 92 -2.89 -1.47 7.47
C MET A 92 -2.54 -2.63 8.40
N GLY A 93 -1.27 -3.02 8.46
CA GLY A 93 -0.80 -4.01 9.43
C GLY A 93 -0.76 -3.45 10.86
N ASP A 94 -0.79 -4.34 11.85
CA ASP A 94 -0.86 -3.98 13.28
C ASP A 94 0.30 -3.11 13.78
N ASP A 95 1.44 -3.11 13.07
CA ASP A 95 2.57 -2.20 13.33
C ASP A 95 2.18 -0.70 13.22
N TRP A 96 1.01 -0.40 12.64
CA TRP A 96 0.44 0.94 12.52
C TRP A 96 -0.65 1.24 13.55
N ALA A 97 -0.92 0.36 14.51
CA ALA A 97 -1.93 0.62 15.55
C ALA A 97 -1.69 1.98 16.25
N GLY A 98 -2.75 2.80 16.36
CA GLY A 98 -2.67 4.16 16.91
C GLY A 98 -2.18 5.21 15.89
N ARG A 99 -1.93 4.82 14.64
CA ARG A 99 -1.57 5.71 13.53
C ARG A 99 -2.58 5.50 12.40
N PHE A 100 -3.26 6.58 12.01
CA PHE A 100 -4.28 6.58 10.95
C PHE A 100 -5.64 5.99 11.33
N ASP A 101 -5.88 5.71 12.61
CA ASP A 101 -7.16 5.20 13.13
C ASP A 101 -8.36 6.09 12.75
N GLN A 102 -8.14 7.39 12.51
CA GLN A 102 -9.17 8.31 12.02
C GLN A 102 -9.70 8.01 10.61
N PHE A 103 -9.04 7.11 9.88
CA PHE A 103 -9.41 6.67 8.53
C PHE A 103 -9.90 5.22 8.47
N SER A 104 -10.01 4.55 9.62
CA SER A 104 -10.51 3.16 9.74
C SER A 104 -12.03 3.08 9.68
#